data_AF-A0A940NUP4-F1
#
_entry.id   AF-A0A940NUP4-F1
#
_cell.length_a   1.000
_cell.length_b   1.000
_cell.length_c   1.000
_cell.angle_alpha   90.00
_cell.angle_beta   90.00
_cell.angle_gamma   90.00
#
_symmetry.space_group_name_H-M   'P 1'
#
loop_
_entity.id
_entity.type
_entity.pdbx_description
1 polymer ?
#
loop_
_entity_poly.entity_id
_entity_poly.type
_entity_poly.pdbx_seq_one_letter_code
_entity_poly.pdbx_strand_id
1 'polypeptide(L)'
;MKNTVFTGAATAIITPFKNGQVDYEAFGKLIEFQIAGGIDAIVAVGTTGEGPTLKDEEHKAVVKYCVDKVAGRVPVLAGTGSNDISYAIELTKYCCDVGADAMLLVTPYYNKATQNGLIKSFTAIADASTKPCILYNVPSRTG
;
A
#
# COMPACT_ATOMS: atom_id res chain seq x y z
N MET A 1 -16.13 -7.66 -16.51
CA MET A 1 -15.06 -8.59 -16.07
C MET A 1 -14.27 -7.89 -14.99
N LYS A 2 -13.81 -8.60 -13.93
CA LYS A 2 -12.90 -7.99 -12.96
C LYS A 2 -11.56 -7.76 -13.67
N ASN A 3 -11.06 -6.53 -13.68
CA ASN A 3 -9.75 -6.23 -14.25
C ASN A 3 -8.68 -6.80 -13.31
N THR A 4 -7.87 -7.72 -13.82
CA THR A 4 -6.70 -8.23 -13.10
C THR A 4 -5.70 -7.09 -12.93
N VAL A 5 -5.30 -6.80 -11.69
CA VAL A 5 -4.37 -5.70 -11.38
C VAL A 5 -2.96 -6.00 -11.92
N PHE A 6 -2.45 -7.19 -11.63
CA PHE A 6 -1.18 -7.70 -12.14
C PHE A 6 -1.15 -9.24 -12.03
N THR A 7 -0.19 -9.86 -12.70
CA THR A 7 0.22 -11.26 -12.50
C THR A 7 1.75 -11.32 -12.50
N GLY A 8 2.35 -12.23 -11.75
CA GLY A 8 3.81 -12.37 -11.69
C GLY A 8 4.40 -11.85 -10.38
N ALA A 9 5.53 -11.18 -10.45
CA ALA A 9 6.31 -10.73 -9.31
C ALA A 9 5.92 -9.30 -8.88
N ALA A 10 5.53 -9.15 -7.61
CA ALA A 10 5.35 -7.85 -6.98
C ALA A 10 6.34 -7.67 -5.83
N THR A 11 7.08 -6.56 -5.83
CA THR A 11 8.05 -6.28 -4.75
C THR A 11 7.42 -5.38 -3.70
N ALA A 12 7.38 -5.87 -2.46
CA ALA A 12 7.20 -5.01 -1.28
C ALA A 12 8.46 -4.20 -1.04
N ILE A 13 8.48 -2.98 -1.58
CA ILE A 13 9.68 -2.14 -1.60
C ILE A 13 9.90 -1.49 -0.23
N ILE A 14 11.17 -1.41 0.19
CA ILE A 14 11.55 -0.69 1.41
C ILE A 14 11.37 0.82 1.24
N THR A 15 11.12 1.53 2.34
CA THR A 15 11.18 3.00 2.40
C THR A 15 12.53 3.39 3.00
N PRO A 16 13.53 3.79 2.20
CA PRO A 16 14.84 4.11 2.75
C PRO A 16 14.80 5.41 3.56
N PHE A 17 15.59 5.47 4.63
CA PHE A 17 15.74 6.67 5.46
C PHE A 17 17.20 7.14 5.51
N LYS A 18 17.37 8.46 5.58
CA LYS A 18 18.64 9.13 5.82
C LYS A 18 18.43 10.24 6.83
N ASN A 19 19.18 10.21 7.93
CA ASN A 19 19.07 11.17 9.03
C ASN A 19 17.64 11.29 9.61
N GLY A 20 16.92 10.17 9.69
CA GLY A 20 15.56 10.12 10.23
C GLY A 20 14.47 10.67 9.32
N GLN A 21 14.77 10.94 8.05
CA GLN A 21 13.82 11.37 7.03
C GLN A 21 13.84 10.40 5.85
N VAL A 22 12.74 10.31 5.11
CA VAL A 22 12.67 9.49 3.89
C VAL A 22 13.71 9.96 2.88
N ASP A 23 14.54 9.04 2.39
CA ASP A 23 15.52 9.29 1.34
C ASP A 23 14.89 9.02 -0.04
N TYR A 24 14.22 10.03 -0.58
CA TYR A 24 13.55 9.93 -1.88
C TYR A 24 14.51 9.67 -3.04
N GLU A 25 15.78 10.11 -2.96
CA GLU A 25 16.76 9.83 -4.00
C GLU A 25 17.09 8.33 -4.04
N ALA A 26 17.37 7.74 -2.87
CA ALA A 26 17.58 6.30 -2.75
C ALA A 26 16.32 5.51 -3.13
N PHE A 27 15.14 5.96 -2.70
CA PHE A 27 13.88 5.31 -3.01
C PHE A 27 13.63 5.28 -4.53
N GLY A 28 13.86 6.41 -5.21
CA GLY A 28 13.78 6.49 -6.67
C GLY A 28 14.73 5.52 -7.38
N LYS A 29 15.97 5.37 -6.90
CA LYS A 29 16.93 4.40 -7.46
C LYS A 29 16.45 2.95 -7.27
N LEU A 30 15.89 2.62 -6.12
CA LEU A 30 15.32 1.29 -5.86
C LEU A 30 14.13 0.98 -6.77
N ILE A 31 13.24 1.96 -7.00
CA ILE A 31 12.11 1.82 -7.93
C ILE A 31 12.63 1.53 -9.35
N GLU A 32 13.58 2.32 -9.85
CA GLU A 32 14.15 2.10 -11.19
C GLU A 32 14.85 0.74 -11.29
N PHE A 33 15.55 0.31 -10.24
CA PHE A 33 16.17 -1.01 -10.20
C PHE A 33 15.15 -2.15 -10.31
N GLN A 34 14.02 -2.05 -9.60
CA GLN A 34 12.95 -3.05 -9.69
C GLN A 34 12.34 -3.10 -11.11
N ILE A 35 12.06 -1.93 -11.69
CA ILE A 35 11.51 -1.83 -13.06
C ILE A 35 12.49 -2.38 -14.09
N ALA A 36 13.77 -2.00 -14.01
CA ALA A 36 14.83 -2.51 -14.89
C ALA A 36 15.03 -4.03 -14.75
N GLY A 37 14.76 -4.57 -13.55
CA GLY A 37 14.75 -6.00 -13.26
C GLY A 37 13.53 -6.76 -13.77
N GLY A 38 12.55 -6.08 -14.38
CA GLY A 38 11.35 -6.71 -14.95
C GLY A 38 10.28 -7.06 -13.92
N ILE A 39 10.16 -6.30 -12.84
CA ILE A 39 9.07 -6.49 -11.86
C ILE A 39 7.70 -6.26 -12.53
N ASP A 40 6.67 -6.99 -12.10
CA ASP A 40 5.32 -6.84 -12.62
C ASP A 40 4.47 -5.84 -11.82
N ALA A 41 4.83 -5.56 -10.56
CA ALA A 41 4.19 -4.53 -9.74
C ALA A 41 5.07 -4.08 -8.56
N ILE A 42 4.81 -2.89 -8.03
CA ILE A 42 5.47 -2.38 -6.82
C ILE A 42 4.44 -2.19 -5.71
N VAL A 43 4.72 -2.72 -4.52
CA VAL A 43 3.89 -2.51 -3.33
C VAL A 43 4.55 -1.45 -2.46
N ALA A 44 3.97 -0.25 -2.45
CA ALA A 44 4.45 0.88 -1.68
C ALA A 44 3.85 0.88 -0.27
N VAL A 45 4.69 1.20 0.73
CA VAL A 45 4.30 1.40 2.13
C VAL A 45 3.53 0.21 2.74
N GLY A 46 3.92 -1.01 2.34
CA GLY A 46 3.52 -2.23 3.05
C GLY A 46 4.28 -2.40 4.38
N THR A 47 4.22 -3.59 4.96
CA THR A 47 5.01 -3.91 6.18
C THR A 47 6.51 -3.72 5.95
N THR A 48 7.03 -4.15 4.79
CA THR A 48 8.45 -4.00 4.41
C THR A 48 8.87 -2.54 4.20
N GLY A 49 7.93 -1.69 3.79
CA GLY A 49 8.15 -0.24 3.66
C GLY A 49 7.95 0.52 4.97
N GLU A 50 7.87 -0.19 6.10
CA GLU A 50 7.73 0.36 7.45
C GLU A 50 6.49 1.26 7.64
N GLY A 51 5.40 0.97 6.93
CA GLY A 51 4.16 1.78 7.00
C GLY A 51 3.67 2.16 8.40
N PRO A 52 3.72 1.27 9.43
CA PRO A 52 3.29 1.61 10.79
C PRO A 52 4.13 2.68 11.51
N THR A 53 5.33 3.00 11.04
CA THR A 53 6.22 3.99 11.69
C THR A 53 6.26 5.34 10.97
N LEU A 54 5.66 5.42 9.78
CA LEU A 54 5.50 6.67 9.05
C LEU A 54 4.37 7.51 9.65
N LYS A 55 4.57 8.84 9.69
CA LYS A 55 3.44 9.75 9.90
C LYS A 55 2.52 9.70 8.70
N ASP A 56 1.25 10.08 8.88
CA ASP A 56 0.25 10.07 7.81
C ASP A 56 0.72 10.85 6.55
N GLU A 57 1.26 12.06 6.74
CA GLU A 57 1.78 12.87 5.64
C GLU A 57 3.00 12.22 4.95
N GLU A 58 3.85 11.52 5.69
CA GLU A 58 4.99 10.79 5.11
C GLU A 58 4.53 9.56 4.33
N HIS A 59 3.56 8.81 4.86
CA HIS A 59 2.93 7.69 4.17
C HIS A 59 2.36 8.15 2.82
N LYS A 60 1.53 9.19 2.85
CA LYS A 60 0.92 9.79 1.66
C LYS A 60 1.98 10.26 0.65
N ALA A 61 3.01 10.96 1.12
CA ALA A 61 4.08 11.45 0.27
C ALA A 61 4.90 10.32 -0.38
N VAL A 62 5.19 9.24 0.36
CA VAL A 62 5.92 8.07 -0.17
C VAL A 62 5.10 7.35 -1.24
N VAL A 63 3.80 7.13 -1.01
CA VAL A 63 2.92 6.53 -2.03
C VAL A 63 2.87 7.40 -3.27
N LYS A 64 2.61 8.71 -3.11
CA LYS A 64 2.56 9.65 -4.23
C LYS A 64 3.87 9.65 -5.02
N TYR A 65 5.02 9.74 -4.32
CA TYR A 65 6.33 9.68 -4.95
C TYR A 65 6.52 8.38 -5.74
N CYS A 66 6.12 7.24 -5.17
CA CYS A 66 6.20 5.96 -5.85
C CYS A 66 5.36 5.95 -7.13
N VAL A 67 4.12 6.43 -7.09
CA VAL A 67 3.25 6.54 -8.28
C VAL A 67 3.87 7.45 -9.35
N ASP A 68 4.27 8.67 -8.96
CA ASP A 68 4.90 9.63 -9.87
C ASP A 68 6.18 9.06 -10.50
N LYS A 69 7.01 8.39 -9.69
CA LYS A 69 8.27 7.82 -10.13
C LYS A 69 8.04 6.64 -11.06
N VAL A 70 7.09 5.75 -10.77
CA VAL A 70 6.75 4.62 -11.63
C VAL A 70 6.15 5.08 -12.96
N ALA A 71 5.38 6.16 -12.96
CA ALA A 71 4.84 6.81 -14.16
C ALA A 71 4.08 5.83 -15.09
N GLY A 72 3.30 4.92 -14.49
CA GLY A 72 2.46 3.95 -15.21
C GLY A 72 3.21 2.80 -15.90
N ARG A 73 4.52 2.64 -15.67
CA ARG A 73 5.31 1.55 -16.28
C ARG A 73 4.94 0.17 -15.74
N VAL A 74 4.58 0.10 -14.46
CA VAL A 74 4.04 -1.08 -13.77
C VAL A 74 2.97 -0.64 -12.77
N PRO A 75 2.00 -1.48 -12.40
CA PRO A 75 1.04 -1.18 -11.34
C PRO A 75 1.69 -0.85 -9.99
N VAL A 76 1.15 0.14 -9.30
CA VAL A 76 1.51 0.48 -7.90
C VAL A 76 0.39 0.06 -6.95
N LEU A 77 0.70 -0.83 -6.02
CA LEU A 77 -0.19 -1.27 -4.94
C LEU A 77 0.13 -0.47 -3.67
N ALA A 78 -0.80 0.32 -3.15
CA ALA A 78 -0.59 1.12 -1.94
C ALA A 78 -1.05 0.36 -0.68
N GLY A 79 -0.20 0.29 0.35
CA GLY A 79 -0.57 -0.30 1.63
C GLY A 79 -1.47 0.62 2.47
N THR A 80 -2.79 0.43 2.44
CA THR A 80 -3.74 1.33 3.13
C THR A 80 -4.53 0.67 4.26
N GLY A 81 -4.32 -0.62 4.51
CA GLY A 81 -4.99 -1.32 5.63
C GLY A 81 -4.55 -0.81 6.99
N SER A 82 -5.50 -0.70 7.93
CA SER A 82 -5.27 -0.29 9.31
C SER A 82 -6.24 -0.99 10.26
N ASN A 83 -5.93 -0.96 11.55
CA ASN A 83 -6.84 -1.35 12.61
C ASN A 83 -7.81 -0.22 13.02
N ASP A 84 -7.58 1.00 12.54
CA ASP A 84 -8.52 2.13 12.52
C ASP A 84 -9.17 2.22 11.13
N ILE A 85 -10.47 1.92 11.06
CA ILE A 85 -11.20 1.83 9.79
C ILE A 85 -11.47 3.20 9.18
N SER A 86 -11.72 4.21 10.00
CA SER A 86 -11.91 5.59 9.51
C SER A 86 -10.62 6.10 8.87
N TYR A 87 -9.49 5.83 9.52
CA TYR A 87 -8.18 6.14 8.94
C TYR A 87 -7.92 5.40 7.63
N ALA A 88 -8.17 4.08 7.59
CA ALA A 88 -7.97 3.27 6.38
C ALA A 88 -8.81 3.76 5.19
N ILE A 89 -10.04 4.22 5.45
CA ILE A 89 -10.92 4.81 4.42
C ILE A 89 -10.31 6.09 3.85
N GLU A 90 -9.88 7.02 4.69
CA GLU A 90 -9.33 8.31 4.22
C GLU A 90 -8.00 8.12 3.48
N LEU A 91 -7.13 7.25 3.98
CA LEU A 91 -5.88 6.91 3.29
C LEU A 91 -6.16 6.21 1.95
N THR A 92 -7.15 5.32 1.88
CA THR A 92 -7.56 4.64 0.65
C THR A 92 -8.05 5.62 -0.41
N LYS A 93 -8.91 6.58 -0.04
CA LYS A 93 -9.37 7.63 -0.96
C LYS A 93 -8.20 8.43 -1.52
N TYR A 94 -7.32 8.90 -0.63
CA TYR A 94 -6.12 9.64 -1.04
C TYR A 94 -5.26 8.83 -2.02
N CYS A 95 -4.97 7.56 -1.71
CA CYS A 95 -4.15 6.71 -2.57
C CYS A 95 -4.79 6.47 -3.94
N CYS A 96 -6.13 6.39 -4.02
CA CYS A 96 -6.84 6.35 -5.28
C CYS A 96 -6.65 7.65 -6.09
N ASP A 97 -6.79 8.81 -5.43
CA ASP A 97 -6.71 10.13 -6.06
C ASP A 97 -5.31 10.44 -6.60
N VAL A 98 -4.26 10.00 -5.91
CA VAL A 98 -2.87 10.18 -6.38
C VAL A 98 -2.45 9.15 -7.43
N GLY A 99 -3.32 8.20 -7.79
CA GLY A 99 -3.13 7.32 -8.94
C GLY A 99 -2.57 5.93 -8.63
N ALA A 100 -2.64 5.44 -7.38
CA ALA A 100 -2.35 4.03 -7.13
C ALA A 100 -3.34 3.11 -7.87
N ASP A 101 -2.87 1.95 -8.31
CA ASP A 101 -3.64 1.03 -9.15
C ASP A 101 -4.48 0.05 -8.35
N ALA A 102 -4.08 -0.25 -7.11
CA ALA A 102 -4.86 -1.04 -6.16
C ALA A 102 -4.43 -0.80 -4.70
N MET A 103 -5.29 -1.18 -3.77
CA MET A 103 -5.06 -1.05 -2.33
C MET A 103 -4.71 -2.41 -1.72
N LEU A 104 -3.62 -2.49 -0.96
CA LEU A 104 -3.28 -3.65 -0.15
C LEU A 104 -3.79 -3.44 1.28
N LEU A 105 -4.78 -4.22 1.67
CA LEU A 105 -5.51 -4.07 2.93
C LEU A 105 -5.07 -5.16 3.93
N VAL A 106 -4.13 -4.83 4.81
CA VAL A 106 -3.79 -5.72 5.93
C VAL A 106 -4.99 -5.91 6.85
N THR A 107 -5.20 -7.14 7.34
CA THR A 107 -6.16 -7.43 8.40
C THR A 107 -5.95 -6.50 9.60
N PRO A 108 -7.01 -5.90 10.17
CA PRO A 108 -6.93 -5.14 11.41
C PRO A 108 -6.11 -5.86 12.49
N TYR A 109 -4.96 -5.29 12.81
CA TYR A 109 -4.01 -5.81 13.79
C TYR A 109 -4.31 -5.30 15.20
N TYR A 110 -3.83 -6.02 16.22
CA TYR A 110 -3.94 -5.69 17.64
C TYR A 110 -5.35 -5.78 18.23
N ASN A 111 -6.37 -5.21 17.59
CA ASN A 111 -7.75 -5.18 18.09
C ASN A 111 -8.54 -6.49 17.85
N LYS A 112 -8.00 -7.42 17.06
CA LYS A 112 -8.52 -8.79 16.85
C LYS A 112 -10.01 -8.84 16.49
N ALA A 113 -10.38 -8.13 15.42
CA ALA A 113 -11.77 -8.10 14.95
C ALA A 113 -12.35 -9.52 14.71
N THR A 114 -13.64 -9.69 15.03
CA THR A 114 -14.37 -10.93 14.71
C THR A 114 -14.52 -11.09 13.20
N GLN A 115 -14.89 -12.27 12.71
CA GLN A 115 -15.14 -12.49 11.27
C GLN A 115 -16.17 -11.51 10.69
N ASN A 116 -17.27 -11.26 11.43
CA ASN A 116 -18.25 -10.25 11.04
C ASN A 116 -17.68 -8.82 11.05
N GLY A 117 -16.77 -8.53 12.00
CA GLY A 117 -16.02 -7.28 12.03
C GLY A 117 -15.13 -7.11 10.80
N LEU A 118 -14.36 -8.14 10.45
CA LEU A 118 -13.49 -8.14 9.27
C LEU A 118 -14.28 -7.90 7.98
N ILE A 119 -15.41 -8.59 7.80
CA ILE A 119 -16.28 -8.37 6.64
C ILE A 119 -16.71 -6.91 6.57
N LYS A 120 -17.25 -6.34 7.66
CA LYS A 120 -17.68 -4.94 7.70
C LYS A 120 -16.53 -3.96 7.43
N SER A 121 -15.37 -4.20 8.04
CA SER A 121 -14.18 -3.36 7.88
C SER A 121 -13.69 -3.35 6.43
N PHE A 122 -13.51 -4.51 5.81
CA PHE A 122 -13.05 -4.60 4.43
C PHE A 122 -14.09 -4.06 3.45
N THR A 123 -15.39 -4.32 3.66
CA THR A 123 -16.45 -3.75 2.83
C THR A 123 -16.45 -2.23 2.89
N ALA A 124 -16.36 -1.63 4.09
CA ALA A 124 -16.35 -0.17 4.23
C ALA A 124 -15.15 0.49 3.52
N ILE A 125 -13.97 -0.12 3.58
CA ILE A 125 -12.77 0.38 2.88
C ILE A 125 -12.93 0.18 1.36
N ALA A 126 -13.42 -0.98 0.92
CA ALA A 126 -13.60 -1.28 -0.50
C ALA A 126 -14.65 -0.37 -1.16
N ASP A 127 -15.76 -0.06 -0.47
CA ASP A 127 -16.80 0.85 -0.96
C ASP A 127 -16.29 2.31 -1.11
N ALA A 128 -15.24 2.68 -0.37
CA ALA A 128 -14.58 3.97 -0.50
C ALA A 128 -13.49 4.01 -1.59
N SER A 129 -13.08 2.86 -2.11
CA SER A 129 -12.03 2.77 -3.13
C SER A 129 -12.62 2.83 -4.54
N THR A 130 -12.03 3.65 -5.41
CA THR A 130 -12.32 3.62 -6.85
C THR A 130 -11.43 2.62 -7.60
N LYS A 131 -10.59 1.87 -6.87
CA LYS A 131 -9.59 0.93 -7.37
C LYS A 131 -9.82 -0.45 -6.73
N PRO A 132 -9.29 -1.54 -7.33
CA PRO A 132 -9.33 -2.86 -6.71
C PRO A 132 -8.66 -2.89 -5.34
N CYS A 133 -9.21 -3.69 -4.42
CA CYS A 133 -8.59 -3.97 -3.12
C CYS A 133 -8.11 -5.42 -3.03
N ILE A 134 -6.96 -5.63 -2.42
CA ILE A 134 -6.32 -6.93 -2.18
C ILE A 134 -6.27 -7.14 -0.67
N LEU A 135 -6.94 -8.19 -0.18
CA LEU A 135 -6.90 -8.56 1.23
C LEU A 135 -5.54 -9.17 1.58
N TYR A 136 -4.93 -8.71 2.66
CA TYR A 136 -3.65 -9.19 3.14
C TYR A 136 -3.79 -9.84 4.52
N ASN A 137 -3.81 -11.17 4.51
CA ASN A 137 -3.90 -11.98 5.72
C ASN A 137 -2.50 -12.39 6.21
N VAL A 138 -2.11 -11.94 7.41
CA VAL A 138 -0.86 -12.30 8.08
C VAL A 138 -1.10 -12.49 9.59
N PRO A 139 -1.70 -13.63 10.01
CA PRO A 139 -2.15 -13.83 11.39
C PRO A 139 -1.05 -13.68 12.44
N SER A 140 0.18 -14.10 12.12
CA SER A 140 1.34 -13.96 13.02
C SER A 140 1.66 -12.51 13.41
N ARG A 141 1.21 -11.52 12.64
CA ARG A 141 1.37 -10.09 12.93
C ARG A 141 0.08 -9.41 13.39
N THR A 142 -1.08 -9.99 13.08
CA THR A 142 -2.39 -9.34 13.24
C THR A 142 -3.17 -9.89 14.44
N GLY A 143 -2.91 -11.13 14.86
CA GLY A 143 -3.53 -11.81 16.00
C GLY A 143 -4.64 -12.78 15.60
#